data_AF-A0A352WPQ1-F1
#
_entry.id   AF-A0A352WPQ1-F1
#
_cell.length_a   1.000
_cell.length_b   1.000
_cell.length_c   1.000
_cell.angle_alpha   90.00
_cell.angle_beta   90.00
_cell.angle_gamma   90.00
#
_symmetry.space_group_name_H-M   'P 1'
#
loop_
_entity.id
_entity.type
_entity.pdbx_description
1 polymer ?
#
loop_
_entity_poly.entity_id
_entity_poly.type
_entity_poly.pdbx_seq_one_letter_code
_entity_poly.pdbx_strand_id
1 'polypeptide(L)'
;QFEAPIDPSAVAIPIPEQPVDVDGDLLACGMMFSRRAPFTLYPSFLDPLADESEQPVLIPEGALRFKDGDYIISSAAAFEDDSRPGNRIVLDAALCQLSGSGSMNLPLDFGLVDDKMVGGFDIDPRGNYHFKGTVLLSYYFHPDLFERMALQIPSWQSSEPLDIASTNYEQALRTWIGDEDSQKLINDLAMTGKLKNVPKLLQRGVVLTDVDLVWDDPEEAWISTSEFGLVSLGKEALFMHIPGKLELKRSRSGDAFTLYFHGDEENWYYHDFKLDGKKGRMNITTSDMTFYEELADLKASKKEETTKDGQSFFFQYMASRRRRDNLVDSYRDFD
;
A
#
# COMPACT_ATOMS: atom_id res chain seq x y z
N GLN A 1 -7.90 -24.61 39.24
CA GLN A 1 -8.53 -23.36 39.68
C GLN A 1 -7.41 -22.38 39.96
N PHE A 2 -7.42 -21.20 39.35
CA PHE A 2 -6.40 -20.17 39.57
C PHE A 2 -6.87 -19.28 40.74
N GLU A 3 -6.05 -19.13 41.79
CA GLU A 3 -6.43 -18.47 43.06
C GLU A 3 -5.57 -17.25 43.39
N ALA A 4 -4.72 -16.77 42.47
CA ALA A 4 -3.91 -15.59 42.70
C ALA A 4 -4.68 -14.29 42.38
N PRO A 5 -4.41 -13.18 43.09
CA PRO A 5 -4.92 -11.87 42.71
C PRO A 5 -4.44 -11.49 41.31
N ILE A 6 -5.36 -11.12 40.44
CA ILE A 6 -5.08 -10.65 39.08
C ILE A 6 -4.99 -9.13 39.12
N ASP A 7 -3.87 -8.57 38.66
CA ASP A 7 -3.77 -7.15 38.34
C ASP A 7 -4.44 -6.92 36.98
N PRO A 8 -5.59 -6.22 36.91
CA PRO A 8 -6.31 -6.00 35.66
C PRO A 8 -5.48 -5.26 34.62
N SER A 9 -4.51 -4.45 35.03
CA SER A 9 -3.63 -3.69 34.13
C SER A 9 -2.53 -4.54 33.49
N ALA A 10 -2.25 -5.72 34.06
CA ALA A 10 -1.23 -6.64 33.58
C ALA A 10 -1.80 -7.87 32.86
N VAL A 11 -3.13 -7.95 32.68
CA VAL A 11 -3.77 -9.07 31.98
C VAL A 11 -3.36 -9.04 30.51
N ALA A 12 -2.73 -10.13 30.06
CA ALA A 12 -2.37 -10.37 28.68
C ALA A 12 -2.84 -11.77 28.27
N ILE A 13 -3.75 -11.83 27.31
CA ILE A 13 -4.27 -13.09 26.76
C ILE A 13 -3.54 -13.34 25.43
N PRO A 14 -2.68 -14.37 25.32
CA PRO A 14 -1.97 -14.65 24.09
C PRO A 14 -2.92 -14.87 22.91
N ILE A 15 -2.64 -14.22 21.78
CA ILE A 15 -3.41 -14.36 20.54
C ILE A 15 -2.45 -14.94 19.49
N PRO A 16 -2.68 -16.17 19.00
CA PRO A 16 -1.91 -16.71 17.89
C PRO A 16 -2.30 -16.02 16.58
N GLU A 17 -1.47 -16.17 15.54
CA GLU A 17 -1.73 -15.60 14.19
C GLU A 17 -3.08 -16.06 13.60
N GLN A 18 -3.51 -17.27 13.95
CA GLN A 18 -4.82 -17.83 13.61
C GLN A 18 -5.56 -18.16 14.93
N PRO A 19 -6.29 -17.19 15.50
CA PRO A 19 -7.04 -17.43 16.73
C PRO A 19 -8.15 -18.45 16.49
N VAL A 20 -8.41 -19.27 17.50
CA VAL A 20 -9.49 -20.26 17.52
C VAL A 20 -10.29 -20.12 18.80
N ASP A 21 -11.55 -20.54 18.78
CA ASP A 21 -12.37 -20.63 19.99
C ASP A 21 -12.10 -21.92 20.79
N VAL A 22 -12.97 -22.20 21.76
CA VAL A 22 -12.88 -23.36 22.66
C VAL A 22 -13.18 -24.69 21.97
N ASP A 23 -13.92 -24.66 20.86
CA ASP A 23 -14.30 -25.81 20.06
C ASP A 23 -13.29 -26.07 18.92
N GLY A 24 -12.41 -25.10 18.66
CA GLY A 24 -11.34 -25.16 17.66
C GLY A 24 -11.69 -24.48 16.34
N ASP A 25 -12.81 -23.76 16.29
CA ASP A 25 -13.23 -23.02 15.10
C ASP A 25 -12.39 -21.74 14.95
N LEU A 26 -12.01 -21.41 13.72
CA LEU A 26 -11.20 -20.23 13.41
C LEU A 26 -11.96 -18.93 13.71
N LEU A 27 -11.24 -17.96 14.24
CA LEU A 27 -11.75 -16.63 14.56
C LEU A 27 -11.18 -15.57 13.62
N ALA A 28 -12.04 -14.67 13.19
CA ALA A 28 -11.72 -13.50 12.40
C ALA A 28 -11.29 -12.34 13.30
N CYS A 29 -10.13 -11.74 13.02
CA CYS A 29 -9.55 -10.67 13.83
C CYS A 29 -8.91 -9.60 12.96
N GLY A 30 -9.41 -8.37 13.07
CA GLY A 30 -8.99 -7.23 12.25
C GLY A 30 -9.92 -7.02 11.05
N MET A 31 -9.38 -6.37 10.03
CA MET A 31 -10.05 -6.25 8.73
C MET A 31 -9.86 -7.54 7.94
N MET A 32 -10.95 -8.21 7.59
CA MET A 32 -10.97 -9.47 6.88
C MET A 32 -11.34 -9.25 5.42
N PHE A 33 -10.86 -10.13 4.53
CA PHE A 33 -11.22 -10.09 3.13
C PHE A 33 -11.65 -11.47 2.61
N SER A 34 -12.59 -11.46 1.66
CA SER A 34 -13.02 -12.68 0.97
C SER A 34 -12.06 -13.05 -0.17
N ARG A 35 -11.77 -14.35 -0.31
CA ARG A 35 -10.91 -14.87 -1.38
C ARG A 35 -11.65 -15.20 -2.67
N ARG A 36 -12.98 -15.22 -2.64
CA ARG A 36 -13.83 -15.61 -3.77
C ARG A 36 -14.78 -14.48 -4.10
N ALA A 37 -14.91 -14.19 -5.40
CA ALA A 37 -15.81 -13.15 -5.86
C ALA A 37 -17.29 -13.51 -5.57
N PRO A 38 -18.13 -12.56 -5.11
CA PRO A 38 -17.81 -11.13 -4.97
C PRO A 38 -16.79 -10.86 -3.87
N PHE A 39 -15.77 -10.05 -4.19
CA PHE A 39 -14.71 -9.72 -3.25
C PHE A 39 -15.24 -8.67 -2.27
N THR A 40 -15.08 -8.92 -0.97
CA THR A 40 -15.67 -8.08 0.08
C THR A 40 -14.67 -7.92 1.21
N LEU A 41 -14.76 -6.78 1.92
CA LEU A 41 -14.08 -6.56 3.18
C LEU A 41 -15.09 -6.41 4.31
N TYR A 42 -14.70 -6.86 5.50
CA TYR A 42 -15.49 -6.65 6.69
C TYR A 42 -14.59 -6.63 7.94
N PRO A 43 -14.92 -5.80 8.94
CA PRO A 43 -14.24 -5.81 10.23
C PRO A 43 -14.76 -6.96 11.10
N SER A 44 -13.88 -7.55 11.90
CA SER A 44 -14.23 -8.57 12.90
C SER A 44 -13.25 -8.53 14.08
N PHE A 45 -13.72 -8.83 15.28
CA PHE A 45 -12.86 -8.86 16.47
C PHE A 45 -13.09 -10.10 17.31
N LEU A 46 -12.37 -11.17 16.95
CA LEU A 46 -12.46 -12.49 17.58
C LEU A 46 -13.86 -13.12 17.48
N ASP A 47 -14.57 -12.84 16.38
CA ASP A 47 -15.82 -13.52 16.01
C ASP A 47 -15.54 -14.74 15.12
N PRO A 48 -16.47 -15.70 15.01
CA PRO A 48 -16.33 -16.83 14.09
C PRO A 48 -16.02 -16.37 12.66
N LEU A 49 -15.02 -17.00 12.05
CA LEU A 49 -14.65 -16.76 10.66
C LEU A 49 -15.81 -17.17 9.73
N ALA A 50 -16.15 -16.34 8.75
CA ALA A 50 -17.33 -16.59 7.91
C ALA A 50 -17.05 -17.69 6.85
N ASP A 51 -15.83 -17.74 6.33
CA ASP A 51 -15.33 -18.78 5.44
C ASP A 51 -13.85 -19.08 5.74
N GLU A 52 -13.47 -20.36 5.81
CA GLU A 52 -12.11 -20.79 6.16
C GLU A 52 -11.00 -20.26 5.22
N SER A 53 -11.37 -19.81 4.02
CA SER A 53 -10.41 -19.21 3.09
C SER A 53 -10.21 -17.71 3.32
N GLU A 54 -11.04 -17.04 4.11
CA GLU A 54 -10.87 -15.63 4.45
C GLU A 54 -9.56 -15.40 5.22
N GLN A 55 -8.98 -14.23 5.00
CA GLN A 55 -7.69 -13.89 5.56
C GLN A 55 -7.72 -12.45 6.09
N PRO A 56 -6.93 -12.14 7.11
CA PRO A 56 -6.85 -10.80 7.63
C PRO A 56 -5.90 -9.94 6.78
N VAL A 57 -6.20 -8.65 6.65
CA VAL A 57 -5.30 -7.65 6.05
C VAL A 57 -4.08 -7.42 6.95
N LEU A 58 -4.26 -7.41 8.27
CA LEU A 58 -3.20 -7.38 9.29
C LEU A 58 -3.20 -8.68 10.07
N ILE A 59 -2.09 -9.41 10.06
CA ILE A 59 -1.97 -10.63 10.86
C ILE A 59 -1.91 -10.25 12.36
N PRO A 60 -2.81 -10.77 13.22
CA PRO A 60 -2.75 -10.50 14.65
C PRO A 60 -1.47 -11.10 15.26
N GLU A 61 -0.88 -10.40 16.22
CA GLU A 61 0.32 -10.87 16.91
C GLU A 61 0.31 -10.53 18.40
N GLY A 62 1.03 -11.32 19.19
CA GLY A 62 1.27 -11.04 20.61
C GLY A 62 0.09 -11.41 21.50
N ALA A 63 -0.51 -10.42 22.16
CA ALA A 63 -1.55 -10.66 23.16
C ALA A 63 -2.60 -9.55 23.17
N LEU A 64 -3.84 -9.95 23.48
CA LEU A 64 -4.94 -9.07 23.81
C LEU A 64 -4.73 -8.49 25.22
N ARG A 65 -4.79 -7.17 25.32
CA ARG A 65 -4.72 -6.39 26.55
C ARG A 65 -5.80 -5.31 26.53
N PHE A 66 -6.16 -4.79 27.71
CA PHE A 66 -7.10 -3.68 27.83
C PHE A 66 -6.37 -2.45 28.38
N LYS A 67 -6.53 -1.29 27.73
CA LYS A 67 -5.93 -0.02 28.16
C LYS A 67 -6.80 1.14 27.72
N ASP A 68 -7.06 2.06 28.65
CA ASP A 68 -7.73 3.35 28.39
C ASP A 68 -9.10 3.28 27.67
N GLY A 69 -9.82 2.15 27.79
CA GLY A 69 -11.12 1.95 27.13
C GLY A 69 -11.09 1.02 25.93
N ASP A 70 -9.89 0.62 25.49
CA ASP A 70 -9.69 -0.14 24.26
C ASP A 70 -9.21 -1.56 24.52
N TYR A 71 -9.68 -2.48 23.69
CA TYR A 71 -9.11 -3.82 23.54
C TYR A 71 -8.04 -3.79 22.45
N ILE A 72 -6.79 -4.09 22.81
CA ILE A 72 -5.62 -3.97 21.93
C ILE A 72 -4.95 -5.32 21.78
N ILE A 73 -4.81 -5.79 20.54
CA ILE A 73 -4.03 -6.98 20.18
C ILE A 73 -2.74 -6.51 19.53
N SER A 74 -1.61 -6.73 20.21
CA SER A 74 -0.29 -6.39 19.68
C SER A 74 0.85 -7.13 20.41
N SER A 75 2.06 -7.02 19.86
CA SER A 75 3.28 -7.33 20.60
C SER A 75 3.41 -6.46 21.86
N ALA A 76 4.22 -6.90 22.84
CA ALA A 76 4.45 -6.13 24.07
C ALA A 76 5.14 -4.78 23.77
N ALA A 77 6.04 -4.73 22.78
CA ALA A 77 6.71 -3.50 22.39
C ALA A 77 5.74 -2.49 21.77
N ALA A 78 4.90 -2.93 20.82
CA ALA A 78 3.91 -2.08 20.16
C ALA A 78 2.74 -1.69 21.07
N PHE A 79 2.53 -2.40 22.17
CA PHE A 79 1.54 -2.03 23.20
C PHE A 79 2.00 -0.83 24.04
N GLU A 80 3.30 -0.77 24.35
CA GLU A 80 3.90 0.32 25.13
C GLU A 80 4.17 1.56 24.27
N ASP A 81 4.59 1.37 23.02
CA ASP A 81 5.00 2.41 22.08
C ASP A 81 4.48 2.07 20.69
N ASP A 82 3.44 2.78 20.25
CA ASP A 82 2.76 2.56 18.97
C ASP A 82 3.59 2.95 17.73
N SER A 83 4.70 3.68 17.93
CA SER A 83 5.67 3.98 16.88
C SER A 83 6.56 2.78 16.53
N ARG A 84 6.58 1.74 17.39
CA ARG A 84 7.36 0.53 17.15
C ARG A 84 6.78 -0.27 15.99
N PRO A 85 7.65 -0.86 15.13
CA PRO A 85 7.20 -1.82 14.14
C PRO A 85 6.46 -2.99 14.82
N GLY A 86 5.31 -3.36 14.25
CA GLY A 86 4.46 -4.44 14.73
C GLY A 86 3.02 -4.25 14.25
N ASN A 87 2.27 -5.34 14.26
CA ASN A 87 0.84 -5.27 13.97
C ASN A 87 0.07 -4.98 15.27
N ARG A 88 -0.86 -4.05 15.17
CA ARG A 88 -1.72 -3.60 16.27
C ARG A 88 -3.14 -3.53 15.78
N ILE A 89 -4.05 -4.21 16.45
CA ILE A 89 -5.49 -4.18 16.18
C ILE A 89 -6.18 -3.65 17.42
N VAL A 90 -7.05 -2.66 17.26
CA VAL A 90 -7.71 -1.95 18.35
C VAL A 90 -9.21 -1.95 18.14
N LEU A 91 -9.92 -2.40 19.15
CA LEU A 91 -11.36 -2.22 19.27
C LEU A 91 -11.64 -1.18 20.37
N ASP A 92 -12.15 -0.02 19.97
CA ASP A 92 -12.71 0.97 20.90
C ASP A 92 -14.01 0.40 21.47
N ALA A 93 -14.04 0.13 22.78
CA ALA A 93 -15.18 -0.53 23.42
C ALA A 93 -16.40 0.39 23.57
N ALA A 94 -16.22 1.71 23.50
CA ALA A 94 -17.30 2.70 23.62
C ALA A 94 -17.98 2.96 22.28
N LEU A 95 -17.18 3.08 21.21
CA LEU A 95 -17.64 3.35 19.85
C LEU A 95 -17.92 2.08 19.04
N CYS A 96 -17.48 0.92 19.54
CA CYS A 96 -17.48 -0.35 18.80
C CYS A 96 -16.77 -0.22 17.44
N GLN A 97 -15.71 0.59 17.39
CA GLN A 97 -14.99 0.90 16.16
C GLN A 97 -13.68 0.13 16.13
N LEU A 98 -13.46 -0.61 15.04
CA LEU A 98 -12.25 -1.37 14.80
C LEU A 98 -11.26 -0.53 13.99
N SER A 99 -10.00 -0.54 14.41
CA SER A 99 -8.88 0.05 13.68
C SER A 99 -7.66 -0.86 13.78
N GLY A 100 -6.68 -0.62 12.94
CA GLY A 100 -5.40 -1.31 13.07
C GLY A 100 -4.26 -0.56 12.42
N SER A 101 -3.04 -0.91 12.80
CA SER A 101 -1.81 -0.36 12.25
C SER A 101 -0.74 -1.43 12.14
N GLY A 102 0.12 -1.35 11.13
CA GLY A 102 1.21 -2.29 10.91
C GLY A 102 1.49 -2.54 9.43
N SER A 103 2.04 -3.72 9.14
CA SER A 103 2.30 -4.18 7.77
C SER A 103 1.06 -4.85 7.21
N MET A 104 0.45 -4.23 6.20
CA MET A 104 -0.76 -4.73 5.55
C MET A 104 -0.43 -5.64 4.38
N ASN A 105 -1.12 -6.76 4.32
CA ASN A 105 -1.12 -7.68 3.19
C ASN A 105 -2.45 -7.51 2.47
N LEU A 106 -2.48 -6.60 1.49
CA LEU A 106 -3.63 -6.49 0.61
C LEU A 106 -3.75 -7.80 -0.18
N PRO A 107 -4.96 -8.31 -0.40
CA PRO A 107 -5.16 -9.62 -0.99
C PRO A 107 -5.04 -9.58 -2.52
N LEU A 108 -3.96 -8.98 -3.03
CA LEU A 108 -3.74 -8.73 -4.44
C LEU A 108 -2.75 -9.75 -5.01
N ASP A 109 -2.97 -10.15 -6.25
CA ASP A 109 -2.01 -10.93 -7.04
C ASP A 109 -1.74 -10.23 -8.37
N PHE A 110 -0.59 -9.58 -8.44
CA PHE A 110 -0.09 -8.92 -9.63
C PHE A 110 1.03 -9.69 -10.33
N GLY A 111 1.27 -10.95 -9.95
CA GLY A 111 2.37 -11.74 -10.49
C GLY A 111 3.74 -11.16 -10.12
N LEU A 112 4.46 -10.55 -11.07
CA LEU A 112 5.84 -10.05 -10.86
C LEU A 112 5.88 -8.61 -10.33
N VAL A 113 4.73 -8.07 -9.94
CA VAL A 113 4.66 -6.81 -9.21
C VAL A 113 4.43 -7.14 -7.75
N ASP A 114 5.34 -6.70 -6.89
CA ASP A 114 5.20 -6.83 -5.45
C ASP A 114 4.61 -5.53 -4.91
N ASP A 115 3.50 -5.61 -4.18
CA ASP A 115 2.99 -4.51 -3.37
C ASP A 115 3.34 -4.72 -1.88
N LYS A 116 3.69 -3.62 -1.21
CA LYS A 116 3.85 -3.59 0.25
C LYS A 116 3.20 -2.33 0.77
N MET A 117 2.38 -2.45 1.80
CA MET A 117 1.79 -1.31 2.48
C MET A 117 2.10 -1.36 3.97
N VAL A 118 2.53 -0.23 4.52
CA VAL A 118 2.66 -0.03 5.97
C VAL A 118 1.87 1.20 6.34
N GLY A 119 1.09 1.12 7.40
CA GLY A 119 0.23 2.22 7.84
C GLY A 119 -0.87 1.75 8.76
N GLY A 120 -2.08 2.29 8.62
CA GLY A 120 -3.24 1.82 9.37
C GLY A 120 -4.52 1.74 8.54
N PHE A 121 -5.53 1.08 9.12
CA PHE A 121 -6.89 1.11 8.62
C PHE A 121 -7.84 1.67 9.68
N ASP A 122 -8.87 2.37 9.22
CA ASP A 122 -9.96 2.88 10.04
C ASP A 122 -11.28 2.79 9.29
N ILE A 123 -12.39 2.80 10.03
CA ILE A 123 -13.74 2.79 9.47
C ILE A 123 -14.34 4.16 9.74
N ASP A 124 -14.70 4.91 8.71
CA ASP A 124 -15.27 6.24 8.90
C ASP A 124 -16.70 6.16 9.49
N PRO A 125 -17.28 7.27 9.97
CA PRO A 125 -18.66 7.28 10.48
C PRO A 125 -19.75 6.91 9.46
N ARG A 126 -19.42 6.84 8.17
CA ARG A 126 -20.30 6.38 7.09
C ARG A 126 -20.17 4.89 6.81
N GLY A 127 -19.18 4.22 7.41
CA GLY A 127 -18.88 2.81 7.22
C GLY A 127 -17.85 2.53 6.12
N ASN A 128 -17.20 3.55 5.56
CA ASN A 128 -16.18 3.33 4.53
C ASN A 128 -14.87 2.86 5.19
N TYR A 129 -14.18 1.92 4.54
CA TYR A 129 -12.91 1.40 5.01
C TYR A 129 -11.76 2.19 4.38
N HIS A 130 -11.03 2.91 5.22
CA HIS A 130 -9.83 3.65 4.85
C HIS A 130 -8.59 2.82 5.16
N PHE A 131 -7.62 2.84 4.26
CA PHE A 131 -6.29 2.27 4.43
C PHE A 131 -5.28 3.38 4.13
N LYS A 132 -4.63 3.88 5.18
CA LYS A 132 -3.75 5.05 5.11
C LYS A 132 -2.31 4.65 5.33
N GLY A 133 -1.40 5.13 4.50
CA GLY A 133 0.03 4.98 4.78
C GLY A 133 0.95 5.05 3.56
N THR A 134 2.02 4.27 3.65
CA THR A 134 3.09 4.23 2.65
C THR A 134 2.99 2.92 1.86
N VAL A 135 2.96 3.06 0.54
CA VAL A 135 2.84 1.97 -0.43
C VAL A 135 4.12 1.89 -1.25
N LEU A 136 4.67 0.69 -1.39
CA LEU A 136 5.70 0.35 -2.37
C LEU A 136 5.05 -0.55 -3.43
N LEU A 137 5.11 -0.11 -4.69
CA LEU A 137 4.81 -0.94 -5.86
C LEU A 137 6.11 -1.24 -6.59
N SER A 138 6.63 -2.45 -6.44
CA SER A 138 7.87 -2.92 -7.05
C SER A 138 7.59 -3.72 -8.31
N TYR A 139 8.02 -3.23 -9.47
CA TYR A 139 7.79 -3.87 -10.78
C TYR A 139 8.99 -3.69 -11.72
N TYR A 140 9.07 -4.51 -12.76
CA TYR A 140 10.10 -4.36 -13.78
C TYR A 140 9.85 -3.09 -14.61
N PHE A 141 10.80 -2.16 -14.59
CA PHE A 141 10.74 -0.94 -15.39
C PHE A 141 12.14 -0.46 -15.76
N HIS A 142 12.29 0.19 -16.90
CA HIS A 142 13.62 0.62 -17.35
C HIS A 142 14.10 1.82 -16.52
N PRO A 143 15.35 1.83 -16.02
CA PRO A 143 15.88 2.93 -15.20
C PRO A 143 15.76 4.29 -15.88
N ASP A 144 16.14 4.40 -17.15
CA ASP A 144 16.10 5.66 -17.91
C ASP A 144 14.68 6.26 -17.95
N LEU A 145 13.63 5.43 -17.98
CA LEU A 145 12.24 5.89 -17.95
C LEU A 145 11.85 6.43 -16.56
N PHE A 146 12.34 5.81 -15.48
CA PHE A 146 12.18 6.38 -14.13
C PHE A 146 12.93 7.71 -14.00
N GLU A 147 14.16 7.79 -14.50
CA GLU A 147 14.97 9.01 -14.49
C GLU A 147 14.26 10.14 -15.24
N ARG A 148 13.66 9.85 -16.40
CA ARG A 148 12.86 10.81 -17.17
C ARG A 148 11.67 11.34 -16.38
N MET A 149 10.88 10.46 -15.77
CA MET A 149 9.76 10.86 -14.92
C MET A 149 10.23 11.68 -13.71
N ALA A 150 11.31 11.26 -13.06
CA ALA A 150 11.88 11.93 -11.90
C ALA A 150 12.45 13.33 -12.22
N LEU A 151 12.87 13.56 -13.46
CA LEU A 151 13.26 14.88 -13.96
C LEU A 151 12.04 15.78 -14.19
N GLN A 152 10.95 15.25 -14.74
CA GLN A 152 9.78 16.04 -15.15
C GLN A 152 8.87 16.40 -13.99
N ILE A 153 8.51 15.43 -13.14
CA ILE A 153 7.49 15.63 -12.10
C ILE A 153 7.79 16.82 -11.17
N PRO A 154 9.02 17.02 -10.66
CA PRO A 154 9.31 18.17 -9.79
C PRO A 154 9.19 19.54 -10.47
N SER A 155 9.14 19.58 -11.80
CA SER A 155 9.00 20.84 -12.57
C SER A 155 7.55 21.24 -12.84
N TRP A 156 6.59 20.37 -12.53
CA TRP A 156 5.17 20.68 -12.69
C TRP A 156 4.72 21.73 -11.68
N GLN A 157 3.80 22.59 -12.08
CA GLN A 157 3.28 23.65 -11.21
C GLN A 157 2.51 23.09 -10.00
N SER A 158 1.87 21.94 -10.16
CA SER A 158 1.11 21.26 -9.09
C SER A 158 1.96 20.45 -8.13
N SER A 159 3.27 20.30 -8.40
CA SER A 159 4.17 19.54 -7.52
C SER A 159 4.70 20.42 -6.40
N GLU A 160 4.44 20.02 -5.16
CA GLU A 160 4.89 20.73 -3.96
C GLU A 160 5.92 19.90 -3.18
N PRO A 161 6.90 20.51 -2.48
CA PRO A 161 7.78 19.76 -1.60
C PRO A 161 7.00 19.02 -0.50
N LEU A 162 7.28 17.73 -0.33
CA LEU A 162 6.63 16.90 0.69
C LEU A 162 7.25 17.11 2.08
N ASP A 163 6.42 17.39 3.09
CA ASP A 163 6.83 17.28 4.49
C ASP A 163 6.83 15.82 4.94
N ILE A 164 7.94 15.14 4.67
CA ILE A 164 8.11 13.71 4.98
C ILE A 164 7.97 13.38 6.48
N ALA A 165 8.24 14.34 7.37
CA ALA A 165 8.14 14.12 8.81
C ALA A 165 6.69 14.05 9.30
N SER A 166 5.74 14.57 8.51
CA SER A 166 4.31 14.49 8.79
C SER A 166 3.68 13.16 8.34
N THR A 167 4.42 12.33 7.58
CA THR A 167 3.90 11.06 7.03
C THR A 167 4.40 9.85 7.81
N ASN A 168 3.86 8.67 7.50
CA ASN A 168 4.30 7.42 8.12
C ASN A 168 5.50 6.75 7.42
N TYR A 169 6.24 7.48 6.57
CA TYR A 169 7.35 6.92 5.80
C TYR A 169 8.48 6.35 6.68
N GLU A 170 8.79 6.98 7.81
CA GLU A 170 9.76 6.45 8.77
C GLU A 170 9.34 5.07 9.31
N GLN A 171 8.06 4.91 9.67
CA GLN A 171 7.51 3.64 10.14
C GLN A 171 7.61 2.55 9.06
N ALA A 172 7.33 2.91 7.80
CA ALA A 172 7.46 2.01 6.66
C ALA A 172 8.92 1.57 6.45
N LEU A 173 9.88 2.49 6.52
CA LEU A 173 11.31 2.16 6.43
C LEU A 173 11.74 1.23 7.55
N ARG A 174 11.40 1.53 8.81
CA ARG A 174 11.72 0.67 9.96
C ARG A 174 11.18 -0.74 9.78
N THR A 175 9.97 -0.87 9.23
CA THR A 175 9.33 -2.16 8.96
C THR A 175 10.00 -2.93 7.83
N TRP A 176 10.39 -2.26 6.73
CA TRP A 176 10.91 -2.93 5.53
C TRP A 176 12.39 -3.26 5.57
N ILE A 177 13.21 -2.40 6.21
CA ILE A 177 14.67 -2.54 6.21
C ILE A 177 15.28 -2.53 7.63
N GLY A 178 14.45 -2.47 8.68
CA GLY A 178 14.88 -2.51 10.07
C GLY A 178 15.24 -1.15 10.67
N ASP A 179 15.26 -1.08 12.01
CA ASP A 179 15.52 0.16 12.77
C ASP A 179 16.93 0.75 12.48
N GLU A 180 17.97 -0.08 12.39
CA GLU A 180 19.34 0.43 12.22
C GLU A 180 19.56 1.12 10.87
N ASP A 181 19.09 0.51 9.78
CA ASP A 181 19.28 1.04 8.44
C ASP A 181 18.31 2.18 8.13
N SER A 182 17.08 2.13 8.65
CA SER A 182 16.13 3.25 8.56
C SER A 182 16.67 4.49 9.27
N GLN A 183 17.22 4.37 10.48
CA GLN A 183 17.77 5.51 11.22
C GLN A 183 18.92 6.21 10.47
N LYS A 184 19.78 5.44 9.78
CA LYS A 184 20.85 6.01 8.95
C LYS A 184 20.28 6.87 7.82
N LEU A 185 19.25 6.38 7.13
CA LEU A 185 18.61 7.09 6.03
C LEU A 185 17.87 8.35 6.49
N ILE A 186 17.15 8.26 7.60
CA ILE A 186 16.41 9.40 8.17
C ILE A 186 17.38 10.49 8.61
N ASN A 187 18.50 10.10 9.24
CA ASN A 187 19.55 11.06 9.61
C ASN A 187 20.17 11.73 8.38
N ASP A 188 20.47 10.97 7.33
CA ASP A 188 21.00 11.53 6.07
C ASP A 188 20.01 12.51 5.41
N LEU A 189 18.72 12.15 5.39
CA LEU A 189 17.64 12.99 4.87
C LEU A 189 17.51 14.28 5.68
N ALA A 190 17.49 14.19 7.02
CA ALA A 190 17.39 15.34 7.90
C ALA A 190 18.61 16.28 7.81
N MET A 191 19.82 15.74 7.65
CA MET A 191 21.04 16.55 7.56
C MET A 191 21.23 17.23 6.21
N THR A 192 20.82 16.59 5.12
CA THR A 192 21.17 17.04 3.76
C THR A 192 19.97 17.51 2.93
N GLY A 193 18.76 17.29 3.43
CA GLY A 193 17.50 17.54 2.70
C GLY A 193 17.33 16.62 1.49
N LYS A 194 18.19 15.61 1.31
CA LYS A 194 18.18 14.69 0.18
C LYS A 194 18.54 13.29 0.64
N LEU A 195 17.90 12.28 0.05
CA LEU A 195 18.33 10.90 0.25
C LEU A 195 19.47 10.59 -0.72
N LYS A 196 20.70 10.40 -0.21
CA LYS A 196 21.87 10.14 -1.08
C LYS A 196 21.77 8.84 -1.86
N ASN A 197 21.18 7.81 -1.26
CA ASN A 197 21.00 6.49 -1.88
C ASN A 197 19.66 5.91 -1.44
N VAL A 198 18.75 5.71 -2.41
CA VAL A 198 17.54 4.93 -2.20
C VAL A 198 17.93 3.47 -1.88
N PRO A 199 17.40 2.82 -0.82
CA PRO A 199 17.68 1.42 -0.52
C PRO A 199 17.31 0.49 -1.67
N LYS A 200 18.08 -0.60 -1.87
CA LYS A 200 17.87 -1.54 -3.00
C LYS A 200 16.43 -2.05 -3.12
N LEU A 201 15.76 -2.28 -2.00
CA LEU A 201 14.36 -2.71 -1.97
C LEU A 201 13.42 -1.71 -2.65
N LEU A 202 13.69 -0.41 -2.51
CA LEU A 202 12.88 0.68 -3.04
C LEU A 202 13.28 1.08 -4.48
N GLN A 203 14.43 0.60 -4.97
CA GLN A 203 14.99 0.99 -6.27
C GLN A 203 14.24 0.41 -7.49
N ARG A 204 13.31 -0.50 -7.29
CA ARG A 204 12.66 -1.28 -8.36
C ARG A 204 11.18 -0.94 -8.50
N GLY A 205 10.80 0.33 -8.39
CA GLY A 205 9.38 0.67 -8.37
C GLY A 205 9.09 2.11 -7.99
N VAL A 206 7.88 2.29 -7.46
CA VAL A 206 7.37 3.56 -6.96
C VAL A 206 7.13 3.43 -5.46
N VAL A 207 7.57 4.43 -4.70
CA VAL A 207 7.21 4.57 -3.29
C VAL A 207 6.32 5.79 -3.13
N LEU A 208 5.10 5.55 -2.65
CA LEU A 208 4.12 6.56 -2.32
C LEU A 208 3.92 6.58 -0.79
N THR A 209 3.70 7.75 -0.22
CA THR A 209 3.36 7.95 1.19
C THR A 209 2.17 8.89 1.28
N ASP A 210 1.57 8.99 2.48
CA ASP A 210 0.33 9.74 2.68
C ASP A 210 -0.79 9.32 1.71
N VAL A 211 -0.80 8.03 1.35
CA VAL A 211 -1.84 7.46 0.51
C VAL A 211 -3.03 7.13 1.40
N ASP A 212 -4.23 7.60 1.06
CA ASP A 212 -5.50 7.17 1.67
C ASP A 212 -6.31 6.37 0.63
N LEU A 213 -6.31 5.05 0.76
CA LEU A 213 -7.06 4.12 -0.07
C LEU A 213 -8.41 3.80 0.57
N VAL A 214 -9.50 4.05 -0.15
CA VAL A 214 -10.86 3.71 0.27
C VAL A 214 -11.33 2.49 -0.50
N TRP A 215 -11.85 1.48 0.21
CA TRP A 215 -12.46 0.33 -0.46
C TRP A 215 -13.81 0.69 -1.10
N ASP A 216 -13.99 0.32 -2.36
CA ASP A 216 -15.23 0.46 -3.12
C ASP A 216 -15.78 -0.94 -3.47
N ASP A 217 -16.90 -1.31 -2.83
CA ASP A 217 -17.55 -2.60 -3.03
C ASP A 217 -18.01 -2.83 -4.49
N PRO A 218 -18.69 -1.86 -5.17
CA PRO A 218 -19.07 -2.03 -6.57
C PRO A 218 -17.90 -2.29 -7.53
N GLU A 219 -16.79 -1.60 -7.34
CA GLU A 219 -15.59 -1.72 -8.19
C GLU A 219 -14.67 -2.88 -7.78
N GLU A 220 -14.90 -3.47 -6.61
CA GLU A 220 -14.02 -4.47 -5.96
C GLU A 220 -12.57 -3.96 -5.94
N ALA A 221 -12.38 -2.71 -5.53
CA ALA A 221 -11.10 -2.00 -5.63
C ALA A 221 -10.81 -1.09 -4.44
N TRP A 222 -9.53 -0.93 -4.12
CA TRP A 222 -9.04 0.18 -3.31
C TRP A 222 -8.76 1.38 -4.21
N ILE A 223 -9.42 2.50 -3.93
CA ILE A 223 -9.31 3.73 -4.71
C ILE A 223 -8.76 4.81 -3.80
N SER A 224 -7.64 5.41 -4.19
CA SER A 224 -7.04 6.49 -3.41
C SER A 224 -7.83 7.81 -3.52
N THR A 225 -7.60 8.68 -2.55
CA THR A 225 -7.81 10.13 -2.70
C THR A 225 -7.01 10.69 -3.88
N SER A 226 -7.26 11.95 -4.25
CA SER A 226 -6.73 12.57 -5.47
C SER A 226 -5.29 13.09 -5.38
N GLU A 227 -4.57 12.78 -4.30
CA GLU A 227 -3.21 13.23 -4.06
C GLU A 227 -2.47 12.27 -3.13
N PHE A 228 -1.13 12.27 -3.22
CA PHE A 228 -0.24 11.51 -2.35
C PHE A 228 1.17 12.07 -2.42
N GLY A 229 2.00 11.70 -1.45
CA GLY A 229 3.44 11.97 -1.48
C GLY A 229 4.19 10.96 -2.35
N LEU A 230 4.82 11.42 -3.43
CA LEU A 230 5.78 10.66 -4.23
C LEU A 230 7.18 10.74 -3.62
N VAL A 231 7.61 9.66 -2.98
CA VAL A 231 8.91 9.57 -2.30
C VAL A 231 10.03 9.26 -3.30
N SER A 232 9.87 8.21 -4.11
CA SER A 232 10.91 7.79 -5.06
C SER A 232 10.36 7.09 -6.30
N LEU A 233 11.10 7.23 -7.39
CA LEU A 233 10.93 6.53 -8.66
C LEU A 233 12.23 5.82 -9.04
N GLY A 234 12.23 4.50 -8.98
CA GLY A 234 13.45 3.73 -9.14
C GLY A 234 14.52 4.19 -8.15
N LYS A 235 15.67 4.64 -8.67
CA LYS A 235 16.79 5.12 -7.84
C LYS A 235 16.69 6.58 -7.44
N GLU A 236 15.75 7.32 -8.03
CA GLU A 236 15.62 8.76 -7.83
C GLU A 236 14.70 9.03 -6.65
N ALA A 237 15.19 9.85 -5.70
CA ALA A 237 14.40 10.33 -4.57
C ALA A 237 13.83 11.71 -4.91
N LEU A 238 12.50 11.86 -4.83
CA LEU A 238 11.78 13.07 -5.24
C LEU A 238 11.25 13.86 -4.04
N PHE A 239 10.55 13.20 -3.11
CA PHE A 239 9.84 13.82 -1.98
C PHE A 239 8.94 14.99 -2.44
N MET A 240 8.01 14.69 -3.35
CA MET A 240 7.05 15.66 -3.85
C MET A 240 5.63 15.24 -3.47
N HIS A 241 4.83 16.16 -2.97
CA HIS A 241 3.38 16.01 -2.91
C HIS A 241 2.81 16.33 -4.29
N ILE A 242 2.03 15.41 -4.87
CA ILE A 242 1.50 15.56 -6.22
C ILE A 242 0.04 15.09 -6.31
N PRO A 243 -0.79 15.74 -7.15
CA PRO A 243 -2.07 15.19 -7.55
C PRO A 243 -1.88 13.88 -8.33
N GLY A 244 -2.75 12.92 -8.06
CA GLY A 244 -2.67 11.61 -8.70
C GLY A 244 -3.74 10.64 -8.22
N LYS A 245 -3.75 9.46 -8.81
CA LYS A 245 -4.67 8.37 -8.44
C LYS A 245 -3.95 7.04 -8.48
N LEU A 246 -4.04 6.30 -7.38
CA LEU A 246 -3.77 4.87 -7.29
C LEU A 246 -5.10 4.10 -7.16
N GLU A 247 -5.30 3.12 -8.01
CA GLU A 247 -6.37 2.13 -7.90
C GLU A 247 -5.76 0.72 -7.83
N LEU A 248 -6.20 -0.10 -6.89
CA LEU A 248 -5.82 -1.51 -6.78
C LEU A 248 -7.09 -2.34 -6.90
N LYS A 249 -7.26 -3.02 -8.03
CA LYS A 249 -8.53 -3.69 -8.39
C LYS A 249 -8.39 -5.20 -8.37
N ARG A 250 -9.30 -5.84 -7.65
CA ARG A 250 -9.46 -7.29 -7.66
C ARG A 250 -10.20 -7.74 -8.90
N SER A 251 -9.85 -8.93 -9.40
CA SER A 251 -10.57 -9.49 -10.54
C SER A 251 -10.41 -11.00 -10.62
N ARG A 252 -11.49 -11.69 -10.99
CA ARG A 252 -11.49 -13.14 -11.23
C ARG A 252 -10.45 -13.60 -12.26
N SER A 253 -10.04 -12.74 -13.19
CA SER A 253 -9.10 -13.07 -14.27
C SER A 253 -7.66 -12.60 -14.01
N GLY A 254 -7.36 -12.14 -12.80
CA GLY A 254 -6.05 -11.58 -12.41
C GLY A 254 -6.17 -10.10 -12.05
N ASP A 255 -5.49 -9.67 -10.98
CA ASP A 255 -5.70 -8.34 -10.43
C ASP A 255 -5.06 -7.25 -11.32
N ALA A 256 -5.47 -6.02 -11.10
CA ALA A 256 -5.07 -4.86 -11.89
C ALA A 256 -4.73 -3.69 -10.98
N PHE A 257 -3.87 -2.79 -11.45
CA PHE A 257 -3.73 -1.49 -10.81
C PHE A 257 -3.66 -0.38 -11.84
N THR A 258 -4.09 0.81 -11.43
CA THR A 258 -3.90 2.05 -12.16
C THR A 258 -3.04 2.98 -11.30
N LEU A 259 -1.99 3.56 -11.89
CA LEU A 259 -1.21 4.61 -11.27
C LEU A 259 -1.18 5.82 -12.20
N TYR A 260 -1.72 6.92 -11.72
CA TYR A 260 -1.85 8.18 -12.44
C TYR A 260 -1.16 9.29 -11.66
N PHE A 261 -0.27 10.01 -12.35
CA PHE A 261 0.37 11.22 -11.84
C PHE A 261 -0.11 12.40 -12.68
N HIS A 262 -0.64 13.42 -12.02
CA HIS A 262 -1.29 14.55 -12.65
C HIS A 262 -0.55 15.87 -12.36
N GLY A 263 0.09 16.42 -13.39
CA GLY A 263 0.65 17.77 -13.39
C GLY A 263 -0.40 18.79 -13.81
N ASP A 264 -0.82 18.68 -15.07
CA ASP A 264 -1.88 19.45 -15.71
C ASP A 264 -2.36 18.71 -16.99
N GLU A 265 -3.13 19.36 -17.87
CA GLU A 265 -3.61 18.75 -19.13
C GLU A 265 -2.48 18.28 -20.08
N GLU A 266 -1.33 18.96 -20.04
CA GLU A 266 -0.15 18.72 -20.87
C GLU A 266 0.93 17.91 -20.14
N ASN A 267 0.87 17.76 -18.83
CA ASN A 267 1.88 17.14 -17.99
C ASN A 267 1.28 16.03 -17.13
N TRP A 268 1.45 14.76 -17.53
CA TRP A 268 0.94 13.62 -16.77
C TRP A 268 1.57 12.30 -17.20
N TYR A 269 1.51 11.30 -16.32
CA TYR A 269 1.85 9.90 -16.64
C TYR A 269 0.74 8.98 -16.17
N TYR A 270 0.28 8.09 -17.04
CA TYR A 270 -0.79 7.13 -16.76
C TYR A 270 -0.29 5.71 -17.04
N HIS A 271 -0.28 4.88 -16.00
CA HIS A 271 0.10 3.48 -16.05
C HIS A 271 -1.10 2.61 -15.69
N ASP A 272 -1.56 1.74 -16.58
CA ASP A 272 -2.52 0.68 -16.25
C ASP A 272 -1.88 -0.69 -16.39
N PHE A 273 -1.94 -1.48 -15.33
CA PHE A 273 -1.43 -2.84 -15.29
C PHE A 273 -2.58 -3.83 -15.15
N LYS A 274 -2.47 -4.96 -15.85
CA LYS A 274 -3.38 -6.09 -15.71
C LYS A 274 -2.59 -7.40 -15.71
N LEU A 275 -2.86 -8.26 -14.73
CA LEU A 275 -2.47 -9.65 -14.77
C LEU A 275 -3.51 -10.47 -15.57
N ASP A 276 -3.03 -11.30 -16.49
CA ASP A 276 -3.82 -12.30 -17.21
C ASP A 276 -3.13 -13.66 -17.08
N GLY A 277 -3.61 -14.47 -16.14
CA GLY A 277 -2.95 -15.70 -15.72
C GLY A 277 -1.54 -15.44 -15.18
N LYS A 278 -0.51 -15.83 -15.95
CA LYS A 278 0.91 -15.62 -15.60
C LYS A 278 1.54 -14.40 -16.29
N LYS A 279 0.76 -13.66 -17.09
CA LYS A 279 1.26 -12.57 -17.94
C LYS A 279 0.75 -11.24 -17.43
N GLY A 280 1.63 -10.49 -16.79
CA GLY A 280 1.41 -9.10 -16.45
C GLY A 280 1.70 -8.19 -17.64
N ARG A 281 0.77 -7.28 -17.94
CA ARG A 281 0.94 -6.26 -18.97
C ARG A 281 0.67 -4.88 -18.41
N MET A 282 1.67 -4.01 -18.47
CA MET A 282 1.55 -2.59 -18.20
C MET A 282 1.42 -1.79 -19.50
N ASN A 283 0.41 -0.96 -19.58
CA ASN A 283 0.21 0.02 -20.63
C ASN A 283 0.53 1.39 -20.08
N ILE A 284 1.31 2.15 -20.83
CA ILE A 284 1.77 3.48 -20.43
C ILE A 284 1.32 4.48 -21.47
N THR A 285 0.68 5.55 -21.02
CA THR A 285 0.36 6.69 -21.85
C THR A 285 0.81 7.96 -21.13
N THR A 286 1.35 8.90 -21.89
CA THR A 286 1.77 10.21 -21.42
C THR A 286 1.76 11.18 -22.60
N SER A 287 1.74 12.48 -22.32
CA SER A 287 2.02 13.57 -23.25
C SER A 287 3.52 13.84 -23.44
N ASP A 288 4.38 13.28 -22.58
CA ASP A 288 5.83 13.45 -22.63
C ASP A 288 6.44 12.72 -23.84
N MET A 289 6.73 13.49 -24.89
CA MET A 289 7.29 12.96 -26.14
C MET A 289 8.70 12.40 -25.97
N THR A 290 9.51 12.94 -25.05
CA THR A 290 10.86 12.41 -24.80
C THR A 290 10.78 11.06 -24.12
N PHE A 291 9.89 10.89 -23.13
CA PHE A 291 9.62 9.58 -22.55
C PHE A 291 9.14 8.58 -23.60
N TYR A 292 8.25 9.01 -24.51
CA TYR A 292 7.78 8.16 -25.61
C TYR A 292 8.92 7.70 -26.51
N GLU A 293 9.81 8.61 -26.92
CA GLU A 293 10.97 8.29 -27.76
C GLU A 293 11.92 7.31 -27.07
N GLU A 294 12.26 7.55 -25.80
CA GLU A 294 13.08 6.65 -24.99
C GLU A 294 12.45 5.26 -24.89
N LEU A 295 11.15 5.19 -24.59
CA LEU A 295 10.42 3.93 -24.53
C LEU A 295 10.35 3.23 -25.89
N ALA A 296 10.21 3.97 -27.00
CA ALA A 296 10.16 3.41 -28.35
C ALA A 296 11.51 2.77 -28.73
N ASP A 297 12.62 3.42 -28.40
CA ASP A 297 13.99 3.00 -28.73
C ASP A 297 14.48 1.79 -27.91
N LEU A 298 13.84 1.51 -26.77
CA LEU A 298 14.13 0.31 -25.99
C LEU A 298 13.89 -0.97 -26.82
N LYS A 299 14.90 -1.86 -26.82
CA LYS A 299 14.79 -3.22 -27.36
C LYS A 299 13.69 -4.00 -26.63
N ALA A 300 13.04 -4.95 -27.33
CA ALA A 300 11.98 -5.77 -26.75
C ALA A 300 12.39 -6.47 -25.42
N SER A 301 13.61 -7.01 -25.35
CA SER A 301 14.14 -7.66 -24.14
C SER A 301 14.40 -6.73 -22.96
N LYS A 302 14.30 -5.41 -23.15
CA LYS A 302 14.36 -4.38 -22.10
C LYS A 302 12.98 -3.92 -21.65
N LYS A 303 11.92 -4.40 -22.31
CA LYS A 303 10.51 -4.12 -22.00
C LYS A 303 9.81 -5.28 -21.31
N GLU A 304 10.51 -6.40 -21.15
CA GLU A 304 9.96 -7.62 -20.57
C GLU A 304 10.91 -8.25 -19.55
N GLU A 305 10.32 -8.88 -18.55
CA GLU A 305 11.00 -9.82 -17.66
C GLU A 305 10.20 -11.13 -17.66
N THR A 306 10.89 -12.26 -17.63
CA THR A 306 10.25 -13.58 -17.56
C THR A 306 11.03 -14.47 -16.62
N THR A 307 10.32 -15.12 -15.70
CA THR A 307 10.88 -16.07 -14.75
C THR A 307 10.92 -17.48 -15.33
N LYS A 308 11.67 -18.37 -14.67
CA LYS A 308 11.82 -19.78 -15.11
C LYS A 308 10.51 -20.56 -15.09
N ASP A 309 9.59 -20.21 -14.21
CA ASP A 309 8.28 -20.83 -14.06
C ASP A 309 7.21 -20.26 -15.01
N GLY A 310 7.62 -19.37 -15.92
CA GLY A 310 6.79 -18.86 -17.02
C GLY A 310 5.93 -17.65 -16.65
N GLN A 311 6.17 -17.03 -15.50
CA GLN A 311 5.58 -15.73 -15.16
C GLN A 311 6.32 -14.63 -15.90
N SER A 312 5.58 -13.67 -16.45
CA SER A 312 6.17 -12.60 -17.24
C SER A 312 5.53 -11.27 -16.96
N PHE A 313 6.33 -10.21 -17.02
CA PHE A 313 5.88 -8.83 -17.00
C PHE A 313 6.34 -8.16 -18.28
N PHE A 314 5.45 -7.42 -18.94
CA PHE A 314 5.77 -6.65 -20.13
C PHE A 314 5.15 -5.25 -20.04
N PHE A 315 5.88 -4.22 -20.44
CA PHE A 315 5.34 -2.87 -20.55
C PHE A 315 5.41 -2.32 -21.98
N GLN A 316 4.41 -1.54 -22.36
CA GLN A 316 4.31 -0.94 -23.68
C GLN A 316 3.69 0.46 -23.63
N TYR A 317 4.01 1.24 -24.65
CA TYR A 317 3.33 2.51 -24.90
C TYR A 317 1.96 2.28 -25.53
N MET A 318 0.99 3.11 -25.15
CA MET A 318 -0.32 3.22 -25.77
C MET A 318 -0.56 4.66 -26.25
N ALA A 319 -0.76 4.84 -27.56
CA ALA A 319 -0.98 6.17 -28.14
C ALA A 319 -2.34 6.80 -27.79
N SER A 320 -3.33 5.98 -27.46
CA SER A 320 -4.67 6.44 -27.13
C SER A 320 -4.73 6.98 -25.69
N ARG A 321 -5.18 8.22 -25.53
CA ARG A 321 -5.40 8.86 -24.22
C ARG A 321 -6.70 8.43 -23.55
N ARG A 322 -7.57 7.71 -24.26
CA ARG A 322 -8.94 7.38 -23.80
C ARG A 322 -9.02 6.77 -22.40
N ARG A 323 -8.05 5.93 -22.00
CA ARG A 323 -8.06 5.33 -20.65
C ARG A 323 -7.78 6.35 -19.56
N ARG A 324 -6.81 7.23 -19.79
CA ARG A 324 -6.54 8.39 -18.94
C ARG A 324 -7.76 9.31 -18.90
N ASP A 325 -8.32 9.65 -20.06
CA ASP A 325 -9.48 10.56 -20.14
C ASP A 325 -10.67 10.00 -19.36
N ASN A 326 -10.97 8.70 -19.51
CA ASN A 326 -12.00 8.03 -18.73
C ASN A 326 -11.74 8.07 -17.21
N LEU A 327 -10.49 7.94 -16.77
CA LEU A 327 -10.13 8.04 -15.35
C LEU A 327 -10.45 9.45 -14.83
N VAL A 328 -9.98 10.48 -15.53
CA VAL A 328 -10.22 11.89 -15.17
C VAL A 328 -11.72 12.22 -15.19
N ASP A 329 -12.46 11.75 -16.19
CA ASP A 329 -13.91 11.93 -16.24
C ASP A 329 -14.63 11.26 -15.06
N SER A 330 -14.10 10.12 -14.58
CA SER A 330 -14.66 9.38 -13.44
C SER A 330 -14.36 10.09 -12.11
N TYR A 331 -13.17 10.68 -12.00
CA TYR A 331 -12.71 11.41 -10.82
C TYR A 331 -12.46 12.87 -11.17
N ARG A 332 -13.51 13.68 -11.04
CA ARG A 332 -13.51 15.12 -11.33
C ARG A 332 -12.70 15.95 -10.33
N ASP A 333 -11.80 15.29 -9.60
CA ASP A 333 -10.85 15.87 -8.66
C ASP A 333 -9.68 16.55 -9.39
N PHE A 334 -9.52 16.28 -10.70
CA PHE A 334 -8.44 16.78 -11.56
C PHE A 334 -8.92 17.79 -12.62
N ASP A 335 -10.12 18.34 -12.45
CA ASP A 335 -10.73 19.38 -13.33
C ASP A 335 -10.13 20.78 -13.07
#